data_AF-A0A1V5NMD7-F1
#
_entry.id   AF-A0A1V5NMD7-F1
#
_cell.length_a   1.000
_cell.length_b   1.000
_cell.length_c   1.000
_cell.angle_alpha   90.00
_cell.angle_beta   90.00
_cell.angle_gamma   90.00
#
_symmetry.space_group_name_H-M   'P 1'
#
loop_
_entity.id
_entity.type
_entity.pdbx_description
1 polymer ?
#
loop_
_entity_poly.entity_id
_entity_poly.type
_entity_poly.pdbx_seq_one_letter_code
_entity_poly.pdbx_strand_id
1 'polypeptide(L)'
;MHELYTIFLDQSVAQFTTMGLVFFISIAWVYRLWSNAQLAHVKLTTAENIQIYGFGVVALITAMIMFGYIAFPNNAENLLDMIGLKYPLFALTSFVQRGILWVIRLFM
;
A
#
# COMPACT_ATOMS: atom_id res chain seq x y z
N MET A 1 20.04 13.60 1.94
CA MET A 1 19.46 12.70 2.97
C MET A 1 18.65 13.45 4.02
N HIS A 2 19.10 14.61 4.52
CA HIS A 2 18.34 15.42 5.48
C HIS A 2 16.96 15.87 4.94
N GLU A 3 16.88 16.35 3.70
CA GLU A 3 15.60 16.74 3.08
C GLU A 3 14.62 15.57 2.94
N LEU A 4 15.14 14.38 2.59
CA LEU A 4 14.34 13.15 2.51
C LEU A 4 13.78 12.75 3.88
N TYR A 5 14.59 12.90 4.94
CA TYR A 5 14.17 12.65 6.32
C TYR A 5 13.04 13.59 6.75
N THR A 6 13.12 14.87 6.41
CA THR A 6 12.06 15.85 6.69
C THR A 6 10.77 15.59 5.92
N ILE A 7 10.87 15.12 4.67
CA ILE A 7 9.69 14.77 3.86
C ILE A 7 8.96 13.56 4.47
N PHE A 8 9.69 12.53 4.89
CA PHE A 8 9.10 11.33 5.50
C PHE A 8 8.69 11.52 6.97
N LEU A 9 9.00 12.66 7.59
CA LEU A 9 8.40 13.05 8.86
C LEU A 9 6.95 13.53 8.69
N ASP A 10 6.57 14.05 7.51
CA ASP A 10 5.20 14.40 7.20
C ASP A 10 4.33 13.14 7.11
N GLN A 11 3.30 13.09 7.96
CA GLN A 11 2.41 11.95 8.08
C GLN A 11 1.56 11.72 6.82
N SER A 12 1.20 12.78 6.10
CA SER A 12 0.42 12.67 4.86
C SER A 12 1.24 11.98 3.76
N VAL A 13 2.52 12.34 3.65
CA VAL A 13 3.46 11.75 2.69
C VAL A 13 3.76 10.29 3.06
N ALA A 14 3.95 10.00 4.35
CA ALA A 14 4.14 8.65 4.83
C ALA A 14 2.91 7.76 4.57
N GLN A 15 1.69 8.27 4.77
CA GLN A 15 0.44 7.55 4.47
C GLN A 15 0.33 7.25 2.98
N PHE A 16 0.53 8.27 2.13
CA PHE A 16 0.48 8.09 0.69
C PHE A 16 1.51 7.07 0.18
N THR A 17 2.73 7.14 0.72
CA THR A 17 3.80 6.18 0.38
C THR A 17 3.45 4.76 0.83
N THR A 18 2.89 4.61 2.04
CA THR A 18 2.44 3.31 2.56
C THR A 18 1.36 2.70 1.66
N MET A 19 0.38 3.50 1.26
CA MET A 19 -0.66 3.06 0.31
C MET A 19 -0.06 2.66 -1.04
N GLY A 20 0.88 3.45 -1.57
CA GLY A 20 1.60 3.10 -2.78
C GLY A 20 2.33 1.76 -2.67
N LEU A 21 3.04 1.52 -1.56
CA LEU A 21 3.72 0.24 -1.31
C LEU A 21 2.75 -0.92 -1.23
N VAL A 22 1.65 -0.79 -0.49
CA VAL A 22 0.61 -1.82 -0.38
C VAL A 22 0.01 -2.14 -1.75
N PHE A 23 -0.26 -1.11 -2.56
CA PHE A 23 -0.75 -1.27 -3.92
C PHE A 23 0.23 -2.04 -4.81
N PHE A 24 1.50 -1.60 -4.86
CA PHE A 24 2.51 -2.24 -5.71
C PHE A 24 2.81 -3.68 -5.28
N ILE A 25 2.91 -3.95 -3.97
CA ILE A 25 3.13 -5.31 -3.44
C ILE A 25 1.96 -6.21 -3.80
N SER A 26 0.72 -5.72 -3.64
CA SER A 26 -0.48 -6.50 -3.95
C SER A 26 -0.55 -6.86 -5.43
N ILE A 27 -0.30 -5.91 -6.34
CA ILE A 27 -0.27 -6.17 -7.78
C ILE A 27 0.89 -7.08 -8.16
N ALA A 28 2.09 -6.85 -7.62
CA ALA A 28 3.25 -7.69 -7.89
C ALA A 28 3.01 -9.14 -7.47
N TRP A 29 2.32 -9.36 -6.34
CA TRP A 29 1.96 -10.69 -5.87
C TRP A 29 0.95 -11.38 -6.80
N VAL A 30 -0.12 -10.67 -7.18
CA VAL A 30 -1.11 -11.17 -8.15
C VAL A 30 -0.44 -11.51 -9.47
N TYR A 31 0.40 -10.61 -9.99
CA TYR A 31 1.13 -10.81 -11.23
C TYR A 31 2.06 -12.01 -11.16
N ARG A 32 2.79 -12.19 -10.05
CA ARG A 32 3.65 -13.36 -9.83
C ARG A 32 2.86 -14.67 -9.90
N LEU A 33 1.74 -14.77 -9.17
CA LEU A 33 0.93 -16.00 -9.16
C LEU A 33 0.35 -16.30 -10.54
N TRP A 34 -0.22 -15.28 -11.19
CA TRP A 34 -0.82 -15.43 -12.51
C TRP A 34 0.23 -15.76 -13.58
N SER A 35 1.37 -15.05 -13.61
CA SER A 35 2.45 -15.29 -14.55
C SER A 35 3.04 -16.68 -14.37
N ASN A 36 3.24 -17.15 -13.14
CA ASN A 36 3.79 -18.49 -12.90
C ASN A 36 2.82 -19.59 -13.37
N ALA A 37 1.52 -19.43 -13.13
CA ALA A 37 0.51 -20.38 -13.60
C ALA A 37 0.45 -20.46 -15.13
N GLN A 38 0.55 -19.31 -15.81
CA GLN A 38 0.61 -19.24 -17.27
C GLN A 38 1.88 -19.90 -17.83
N LEU A 39 3.04 -19.58 -17.26
CA LEU A 39 4.33 -20.14 -17.70
C LEU A 39 4.43 -21.65 -17.50
N ALA A 40 3.83 -22.17 -16.43
CA ALA A 40 3.80 -23.60 -16.14
C ALA A 40 2.65 -24.34 -16.84
N HIS A 41 1.77 -23.63 -17.56
CA HIS A 41 0.55 -24.19 -18.17
C HIS A 41 -0.35 -24.96 -17.18
N VAL A 42 -0.32 -24.55 -15.90
CA VAL A 42 -1.14 -25.14 -14.84
C VAL A 42 -2.24 -24.19 -14.42
N LYS A 43 -3.35 -24.75 -13.96
CA LYS A 43 -4.41 -23.96 -13.35
C LYS A 43 -3.99 -23.52 -11.95
N LEU A 44 -4.40 -22.30 -11.58
CA LEU A 44 -4.26 -21.81 -10.22
C LEU A 44 -5.02 -22.73 -9.26
N THR A 45 -4.37 -23.06 -8.16
CA THR A 45 -5.01 -23.76 -7.04
C THR A 45 -6.08 -22.89 -6.39
N THR A 46 -6.99 -23.50 -5.64
CA THR A 46 -8.01 -22.75 -4.88
C THR A 46 -7.37 -21.72 -3.93
N ALA A 47 -6.25 -22.06 -3.29
CA ALA A 47 -5.53 -21.16 -2.41
C ALA A 47 -4.95 -19.95 -3.15
N GLU A 48 -4.36 -20.14 -4.33
CA GLU A 48 -3.83 -19.05 -5.15
C GLU A 48 -4.93 -18.16 -5.71
N ASN A 49 -6.08 -18.74 -6.10
CA ASN A 49 -7.24 -17.95 -6.51
C ASN A 49 -7.74 -17.03 -5.38
N ILE A 50 -7.87 -17.55 -4.15
CA ILE A 50 -8.27 -16.75 -2.99
C ILE A 50 -7.27 -15.60 -2.76
N GLN A 51 -5.96 -15.86 -2.88
CA GLN A 51 -4.95 -14.82 -2.76
C GLN A 51 -5.09 -13.77 -3.86
N ILE A 52 -5.30 -14.18 -5.12
CA ILE A 52 -5.48 -13.25 -6.23
C ILE A 52 -6.69 -12.35 -6.00
N TYR A 53 -7.83 -12.90 -5.59
CA TYR A 53 -9.01 -12.10 -5.27
C TYR A 53 -8.79 -11.19 -4.06
N GLY A 54 -8.18 -11.70 -2.99
CA GLY A 54 -7.89 -10.92 -1.79
C GLY A 54 -6.96 -9.74 -2.07
N PHE A 55 -5.79 -9.99 -2.66
CA PHE A 55 -4.83 -8.95 -3.00
C PHE A 55 -5.34 -8.03 -4.12
N GLY A 56 -6.15 -8.54 -5.05
CA GLY A 56 -6.80 -7.74 -6.09
C GLY A 56 -7.78 -6.72 -5.50
N VAL A 57 -8.63 -7.14 -4.54
CA VAL A 57 -9.55 -6.24 -3.82
C VAL A 57 -8.77 -5.22 -3.00
N VAL A 58 -7.70 -5.64 -2.30
CA VAL A 58 -6.83 -4.72 -1.56
C VAL A 58 -6.22 -3.68 -2.50
N ALA A 59 -5.67 -4.09 -3.64
CA ALA A 59 -5.12 -3.16 -4.63
C ALA A 59 -6.17 -2.16 -5.14
N LEU A 60 -7.40 -2.62 -5.43
CA LEU A 60 -8.50 -1.74 -5.84
C LEU A 60 -8.87 -0.73 -4.77
N ILE A 61 -9.10 -1.16 -3.53
CA ILE A 61 -9.45 -0.28 -2.41
C ILE A 61 -8.33 0.75 -2.19
N THR A 62 -7.09 0.31 -2.22
CA THR A 62 -5.93 1.18 -2.02
C THR A 62 -5.83 2.23 -3.14
N ALA A 63 -6.05 1.83 -4.40
CA ALA A 63 -6.09 2.76 -5.53
C ALA A 63 -7.24 3.76 -5.43
N MET A 64 -8.44 3.33 -5.00
CA MET A 64 -9.58 4.21 -4.79
C MET A 64 -9.30 5.25 -3.70
N ILE A 65 -8.67 4.84 -2.59
CA ILE A 65 -8.28 5.75 -1.51
C ILE A 65 -7.22 6.73 -2.01
N MET A 66 -6.17 6.25 -2.69
CA MET A 66 -5.14 7.13 -3.26
C MET A 66 -5.72 8.14 -4.26
N PHE A 67 -6.66 7.70 -5.10
CA PHE A 67 -7.40 8.60 -5.98
C PHE A 67 -8.23 9.61 -5.19
N GLY A 68 -8.90 9.18 -4.12
CA GLY A 68 -9.63 10.06 -3.19
C GLY A 68 -8.74 11.12 -2.55
N TYR A 69 -7.50 10.77 -2.17
CA TYR A 69 -6.50 11.73 -1.67
C TYR A 69 -6.11 12.76 -2.72
N ILE A 70 -5.99 12.37 -3.99
CA ILE A 70 -5.63 13.28 -5.09
C ILE A 70 -6.81 14.18 -5.48
N ALA A 71 -8.01 13.61 -5.56
CA ALA A 71 -9.21 14.31 -6.02
C ALA A 71 -9.84 15.19 -4.93
N PHE A 72 -9.79 14.76 -3.67
CA PHE A 72 -10.43 15.42 -2.52
C PHE A 72 -9.50 15.45 -1.29
N PRO A 73 -8.35 16.14 -1.37
CA PRO A 73 -7.31 16.09 -0.33
C PRO A 73 -7.82 16.50 1.06
N ASN A 74 -8.74 17.47 1.13
CA ASN A 74 -9.29 17.96 2.40
C ASN A 74 -10.29 16.99 3.06
N ASN A 75 -10.83 16.01 2.32
CA ASN A 75 -11.85 15.08 2.81
C ASN A 75 -11.35 13.64 2.90
N ALA A 76 -10.13 13.36 2.43
CA ALA A 76 -9.60 12.02 2.33
C ALA A 76 -9.47 11.32 3.69
N GLU A 77 -9.09 12.07 4.73
CA GLU A 77 -8.99 11.52 6.09
C GLU A 77 -10.38 11.18 6.68
N ASN A 78 -11.40 11.99 6.39
CA ASN A 78 -12.78 11.72 6.80
C ASN A 78 -13.36 10.51 6.05
N LEU A 79 -13.03 10.35 4.76
CA LEU A 79 -13.43 9.18 3.98
C LEU A 79 -12.83 7.89 4.54
N LEU A 80 -11.57 7.91 4.96
CA LEU A 80 -10.91 6.79 5.64
C LEU A 80 -11.54 6.43 6.99
N ASP A 81 -11.98 7.44 7.72
CA ASP A 81 -12.65 7.27 9.01
C ASP A 81 -14.04 6.64 8.84
N MET A 82 -14.81 7.13 7.85
CA MET A 82 -16.14 6.60 7.53
C MET A 82 -16.13 5.12 7.14
N ILE A 83 -15.06 4.65 6.49
CA ILE A 83 -14.89 3.24 6.09
C ILE A 83 -14.15 2.40 7.14
N GLY A 84 -13.82 2.97 8.30
CA GLY A 84 -13.14 2.27 9.41
C GLY A 84 -11.68 1.89 9.12
N LEU A 85 -11.08 2.43 8.05
CA LEU A 85 -9.71 2.11 7.65
C LEU A 85 -8.67 3.08 8.21
N LYS A 86 -9.10 4.18 8.85
CA LYS A 86 -8.20 5.17 9.46
C LYS A 86 -7.19 4.52 10.41
N TYR A 87 -7.66 3.82 11.43
CA TYR A 87 -6.77 3.25 12.44
C TYR A 87 -5.82 2.16 11.90
N PRO A 88 -6.29 1.17 11.11
CA PRO A 88 -5.40 0.20 10.46
C PRO A 88 -4.34 0.86 9.57
N LEU A 89 -4.73 1.86 8.79
CA LEU A 89 -3.81 2.57 7.89
C LEU A 89 -2.77 3.37 8.68
N PHE A 90 -3.16 4.03 9.77
CA PHE A 90 -2.22 4.74 10.64
C PHE A 90 -1.20 3.81 11.28
N ALA A 91 -1.62 2.63 11.74
CA ALA A 91 -0.72 1.63 12.31
C ALA A 91 0.31 1.14 11.29
N LEU A 92 -0.15 0.75 10.10
CA LEU A 92 0.71 0.36 8.97
C LEU A 92 1.65 1.49 8.56
N THR A 93 1.13 2.71 8.44
CA THR A 93 1.94 3.88 8.08
C THR A 93 3.02 4.14 9.12
N SER A 94 2.69 4.08 10.40
CA SER A 94 3.67 4.28 11.47
C SER A 94 4.77 3.23 11.47
N PHE A 95 4.48 2.01 11.03
CA PHE A 95 5.48 0.96 10.87
C PHE A 95 6.39 1.24 9.66
N VAL A 96 5.80 1.52 8.50
CA VAL A 96 6.54 1.83 7.27
C VAL A 96 7.40 3.08 7.45
N GLN A 97 6.83 4.14 8.02
CA GLN A 97 7.53 5.40 8.30
C GLN A 97 8.73 5.17 9.22
N ARG A 98 8.57 4.39 10.31
CA ARG A 98 9.70 4.03 11.18
C ARG A 98 10.78 3.25 10.44
N GLY A 99 10.39 2.30 9.60
CA GLY A 99 11.33 1.55 8.77
C GLY A 99 12.11 2.45 7.81
N ILE A 100 11.43 3.32 7.07
CA ILE A 100 12.05 4.26 6.12
C ILE A 100 12.97 5.23 6.84
N LEU A 101 12.52 5.86 7.94
CA LEU A 101 13.34 6.80 8.71
C LEU A 101 14.57 6.11 9.32
N TRP A 102 14.45 4.86 9.76
CA TRP A 102 15.58 4.07 10.25
C TRP A 102 16.61 3.81 9.13
N VAL A 103 16.15 3.40 7.95
CA VAL A 103 17.02 3.20 6.77
C VAL A 103 17.70 4.52 6.39
N ILE A 104 16.96 5.62 6.28
CA ILE A 104 17.53 6.94 5.95
C ILE A 104 18.61 7.32 6.98
N ARG A 105 18.38 7.06 8.27
CA ARG A 105 19.34 7.34 9.35
C ARG A 105 20.63 6.51 9.25
N LEU A 106 20.58 5.30 8.69
CA LEU A 106 21.80 4.49 8.48
C LEU A 106 22.69 5.04 7.36
N PHE A 107 22.11 5.78 6.41
CA PHE A 107 22.81 6.35 5.26
C PHE A 107 23.02 7.87 5.37
N MET A 108 22.76 8.46 6.54
CA MET A 108 22.98 9.87 6.85
C MET A 108 24.26 10.02 7.66
#